data_AF-A0AA38HXM1-F1
#
_entry.id   AF-A0AA38HXM1-F1
#
_cell.length_a   1.000
_cell.length_b   1.000
_cell.length_c   1.000
_cell.angle_alpha   90.00
_cell.angle_beta   90.00
_cell.angle_gamma   90.00
#
_symmetry.space_group_name_H-M   'P 1'
#
loop_
_entity.id
_entity.type
_entity.pdbx_description
1 polymer ?
#
loop_
_entity_poly.entity_id
_entity_poly.type
_entity_poly.pdbx_seq_one_letter_code
_entity_poly.pdbx_strand_id
1 'polypeptide(L)'
;MKPPQTQKSIKFRSPGTGPGLILDKPAKIPLAMDDKASCKELDQWIEQLNDCKQLSENQVKTLCDKAKEILSKESNVQEVKCPVTVCGDVHGQFHDLMELFRIGGRSPDTNYLFMGDYVDRGYYSVETVTLLVALKVRYKERITILRGNHESRQITQVYGFYDECLRKYGNANVWKFFTDLFDYLPLTALVDSQIFCLHGGLSPSIDTLDHIRALDRLQEVSLYENFTDYYDTDNRELSVVNLDGDVEIAI
;
A
#
# COMPACT_ATOMS: atom_id res chain seq x y z
N MET A 1 11.53 7.55 41.04
CA MET A 1 11.91 6.12 40.95
C MET A 1 10.80 5.40 40.17
N LYS A 2 11.02 5.12 38.88
CA LYS A 2 10.08 4.35 38.05
C LYS A 2 10.29 2.84 38.32
N PRO A 3 9.24 2.00 38.35
CA PRO A 3 9.38 0.57 38.53
C PRO A 3 9.98 -0.10 37.27
N PRO A 4 10.62 -1.27 37.39
CA PRO A 4 11.30 -1.94 36.29
C PRO A 4 10.29 -2.56 35.31
N GLN A 5 10.53 -2.36 34.01
CA GLN A 5 9.79 -3.01 32.93
C GLN A 5 10.18 -4.49 32.86
N THR A 6 9.20 -5.36 33.09
CA THR A 6 9.31 -6.81 32.90
C THR A 6 9.31 -7.16 31.41
N GLN A 7 10.43 -7.72 30.92
CA GLN A 7 10.50 -8.43 29.64
C GLN A 7 9.45 -9.55 29.59
N LYS A 8 8.58 -9.53 28.59
CA LYS A 8 7.62 -10.61 28.31
C LYS A 8 8.05 -11.35 27.05
N SER A 9 8.42 -12.62 27.19
CA SER A 9 8.67 -13.56 26.10
C SER A 9 7.37 -14.17 25.57
N ILE A 10 7.16 -14.15 24.26
CA ILE A 10 5.97 -14.72 23.59
C ILE A 10 6.23 -16.20 23.26
N LYS A 11 5.25 -17.07 23.56
CA LYS A 11 5.30 -18.52 23.23
C LYS A 11 4.37 -18.84 22.07
N PHE A 12 4.89 -19.53 21.06
CA PHE A 12 4.17 -20.03 19.89
C PHE A 12 3.47 -21.37 20.17
N ARG A 13 2.27 -21.57 19.61
CA ARG A 13 1.57 -22.87 19.54
C ARG A 13 1.21 -23.19 18.09
N SER A 14 1.58 -24.39 17.63
CA SER A 14 1.29 -24.92 16.30
C SER A 14 -0.14 -25.52 16.22
N PRO A 15 -0.89 -25.34 15.10
CA PRO A 15 -2.18 -25.99 14.91
C PRO A 15 -2.05 -27.40 14.31
N GLY A 16 -2.89 -28.32 14.81
CA GLY A 16 -2.95 -29.73 14.40
C GLY A 16 -3.86 -30.01 13.19
N THR A 17 -3.53 -31.10 12.51
CA THR A 17 -4.18 -31.69 11.33
C THR A 17 -5.53 -32.36 11.59
N GLY A 18 -6.49 -32.19 10.67
CA GLY A 18 -7.72 -32.98 10.54
C GLY A 18 -8.10 -33.22 9.06
N PRO A 19 -8.86 -34.28 8.73
CA PRO A 19 -8.81 -34.95 7.42
C PRO A 19 -9.90 -34.53 6.42
N GLY A 20 -9.67 -34.84 5.14
CA GLY A 20 -10.33 -34.25 3.98
C GLY A 20 -11.57 -34.92 3.42
N LEU A 21 -12.14 -34.28 2.39
CA LEU A 21 -13.30 -34.72 1.61
C LEU A 21 -13.16 -34.32 0.12
N ILE A 22 -12.99 -35.37 -0.71
CA ILE A 22 -13.55 -35.73 -2.03
C ILE A 22 -13.71 -34.65 -3.13
N LEU A 23 -13.08 -34.95 -4.28
CA LEU A 23 -13.10 -34.24 -5.56
C LEU A 23 -14.44 -34.35 -6.32
N ASP A 24 -14.87 -33.23 -6.90
CA ASP A 24 -15.72 -33.20 -8.09
C ASP A 24 -15.01 -32.49 -9.26
N LYS A 25 -15.26 -32.99 -10.48
CA LYS A 25 -14.54 -32.72 -11.74
C LYS A 25 -14.70 -31.26 -12.23
N PRO A 26 -13.70 -30.66 -12.92
CA PRO A 26 -13.80 -29.29 -13.39
C PRO A 26 -14.61 -29.19 -14.69
N ALA A 27 -15.64 -28.35 -14.68
CA ALA A 27 -16.24 -27.79 -15.88
C ALA A 27 -15.27 -26.76 -16.49
N LYS A 28 -14.99 -26.87 -17.80
CA LYS A 28 -14.13 -25.93 -18.53
C LYS A 28 -14.82 -24.57 -18.65
N ILE A 29 -14.22 -23.53 -18.07
CA ILE A 29 -14.59 -22.12 -18.25
C ILE A 29 -13.57 -21.48 -19.22
N PRO A 30 -13.99 -20.78 -20.29
CA PRO A 30 -13.07 -20.13 -21.21
C PRO A 30 -12.56 -18.79 -20.64
N LEU A 31 -11.42 -18.80 -19.95
CA LEU A 31 -10.86 -17.64 -19.22
C LEU A 31 -9.66 -16.94 -19.89
N ALA A 32 -9.14 -17.43 -21.02
CA ALA A 32 -7.78 -17.05 -21.44
C ALA A 32 -7.64 -15.88 -22.43
N MET A 33 -8.74 -15.33 -22.99
CA MET A 33 -8.65 -14.28 -24.03
C MET A 33 -8.79 -12.85 -23.50
N ASP A 34 -9.54 -12.63 -22.42
CA ASP A 34 -9.83 -11.29 -21.88
C ASP A 34 -8.63 -10.72 -21.08
N ASP A 35 -7.92 -11.60 -20.36
CA ASP A 35 -6.76 -11.21 -19.53
C ASP A 35 -5.59 -10.67 -20.34
N LYS A 36 -5.34 -11.20 -21.55
CA LYS A 36 -4.20 -10.78 -22.40
C LYS A 36 -4.37 -9.38 -22.96
N ALA A 37 -5.59 -9.02 -23.36
CA ALA A 37 -5.90 -7.68 -23.86
C ALA A 37 -5.83 -6.64 -22.74
N SER A 38 -6.39 -6.96 -21.58
CA SER A 38 -6.32 -6.14 -20.36
C SER A 38 -4.87 -5.90 -19.90
N CYS A 39 -4.00 -6.92 -19.95
CA CYS A 39 -2.58 -6.76 -19.63
C CYS A 39 -1.86 -5.81 -20.60
N LYS A 40 -2.13 -5.92 -21.91
CA LYS A 40 -1.51 -5.07 -22.93
C LYS A 40 -1.93 -3.61 -22.77
N GLU A 41 -3.20 -3.36 -22.44
CA GLU A 41 -3.70 -2.02 -22.15
C GLU A 41 -3.03 -1.42 -20.91
N LEU A 42 -2.89 -2.20 -19.83
CA LEU A 42 -2.17 -1.76 -18.63
C LEU A 42 -0.70 -1.44 -18.90
N ASP A 43 -0.02 -2.25 -19.72
CA ASP A 43 1.38 -2.00 -20.10
C ASP A 43 1.52 -0.65 -20.82
N GLN A 44 0.57 -0.31 -21.71
CA GLN A 44 0.53 1.00 -22.38
C GLN A 44 0.27 2.15 -21.40
N TRP A 45 -0.59 1.96 -20.41
CA TRP A 45 -0.84 2.97 -19.39
C TRP A 45 0.41 3.22 -18.53
N ILE A 46 1.14 2.15 -18.18
CA ILE A 46 2.41 2.26 -17.46
C ILE A 46 3.46 3.01 -18.29
N GLU A 47 3.59 2.70 -19.58
CA GLU A 47 4.47 3.44 -20.49
C GLU A 47 4.11 4.93 -20.58
N GLN A 48 2.82 5.25 -20.73
CA GLN A 48 2.35 6.63 -20.73
C GLN A 48 2.67 7.36 -19.41
N LEU A 49 2.48 6.69 -18.28
CA LEU A 49 2.75 7.25 -16.97
C LEU A 49 4.25 7.47 -16.73
N ASN A 50 5.12 6.58 -17.22
CA ASN A 50 6.58 6.76 -17.18
C ASN A 50 7.04 8.02 -17.91
N ASP A 51 6.31 8.46 -18.94
CA ASP A 51 6.51 9.75 -19.62
C ASP A 51 5.96 10.96 -18.83
N CYS A 52 5.51 10.76 -17.59
CA CYS A 52 4.85 11.76 -16.75
C CYS A 52 3.57 12.35 -17.40
N LYS A 53 2.77 11.48 -18.05
CA LYS A 53 1.48 11.86 -18.65
C LYS A 53 0.35 11.19 -17.88
N GLN A 54 -0.52 12.01 -17.28
CA GLN A 54 -1.72 11.53 -16.58
C GLN A 54 -2.63 10.69 -17.49
N LEU A 55 -3.34 9.71 -16.93
CA LEU A 55 -4.41 8.98 -17.62
C LEU A 55 -5.69 9.82 -17.67
N SER A 56 -6.63 9.45 -18.56
CA SER A 56 -7.97 10.05 -18.59
C SER A 56 -8.81 9.63 -17.36
N GLU A 57 -9.82 10.43 -17.01
CA GLU A 57 -10.71 10.16 -15.87
C GLU A 57 -11.32 8.75 -15.89
N ASN A 58 -11.78 8.28 -17.07
CA ASN A 58 -12.36 6.95 -17.23
C ASN A 58 -11.33 5.82 -17.03
N GLN A 59 -10.09 6.04 -17.48
CA GLN A 59 -8.99 5.08 -17.27
C GLN A 59 -8.63 5.01 -15.78
N VAL A 60 -8.54 6.15 -15.11
CA VAL A 60 -8.29 6.20 -13.66
C VAL A 60 -9.40 5.48 -12.91
N LYS A 61 -10.68 5.74 -13.24
CA LYS A 61 -11.80 5.03 -12.62
C LYS A 61 -11.67 3.52 -12.77
N THR A 62 -11.43 3.04 -13.99
CA THR A 62 -11.27 1.61 -14.29
C THR A 62 -10.10 1.00 -13.55
N LEU A 63 -8.99 1.74 -13.46
CA LEU A 63 -7.79 1.32 -12.73
C LEU A 63 -8.08 1.17 -11.23
N CYS A 64 -8.73 2.17 -10.61
CA CYS A 64 -9.10 2.13 -9.20
C CYS A 64 -10.08 0.99 -8.91
N ASP A 65 -11.06 0.74 -9.77
CA ASP A 65 -12.01 -0.36 -9.60
C ASP A 65 -11.28 -1.72 -9.61
N LYS A 66 -10.38 -1.95 -10.58
CA LYS A 66 -9.51 -3.16 -10.62
C LYS A 66 -8.61 -3.26 -9.38
N ALA A 67 -8.06 -2.15 -8.91
CA ALA A 67 -7.20 -2.14 -7.73
C ALA A 67 -7.97 -2.49 -6.45
N LYS A 68 -9.19 -1.99 -6.27
CA LYS A 68 -10.06 -2.36 -5.13
C LYS A 68 -10.34 -3.87 -5.08
N GLU A 69 -10.56 -4.52 -6.23
CA GLU A 69 -10.76 -5.97 -6.30
C GLU A 69 -9.54 -6.78 -5.86
N ILE A 70 -8.33 -6.24 -6.04
CA ILE A 70 -7.07 -6.86 -5.62
C ILE A 70 -6.85 -6.58 -4.13
N LEU A 71 -6.85 -5.30 -3.75
CA LEU A 71 -6.55 -4.85 -2.40
C LEU A 71 -7.57 -5.35 -1.36
N SER A 72 -8.84 -5.55 -1.74
CA SER A 72 -9.85 -6.15 -0.84
C SER A 72 -9.53 -7.58 -0.41
N LYS A 73 -8.68 -8.30 -1.15
CA LYS A 73 -8.23 -9.65 -0.82
C LYS A 73 -6.96 -9.66 0.03
N GLU A 74 -6.31 -8.52 0.18
CA GLU A 74 -5.07 -8.37 0.95
C GLU A 74 -5.39 -8.22 2.45
N SER A 75 -4.48 -8.69 3.29
CA SER A 75 -4.63 -8.58 4.75
C SER A 75 -4.22 -7.19 5.23
N ASN A 76 -4.69 -6.76 6.41
CA ASN A 76 -4.17 -5.55 7.05
C ASN A 76 -2.67 -5.69 7.37
N VAL A 77 -2.22 -6.93 7.61
CA VAL A 77 -0.81 -7.30 7.77
C VAL A 77 -0.41 -8.12 6.55
N GLN A 78 0.05 -7.43 5.52
CA GLN A 78 0.38 -8.07 4.25
C GLN A 78 1.72 -8.80 4.34
N GLU A 79 1.72 -10.11 4.12
CA GLU A 79 2.96 -10.89 4.06
C GLU A 79 3.72 -10.59 2.77
N VAL A 80 5.03 -10.34 2.91
CA VAL A 80 5.94 -10.02 1.81
C VAL A 80 7.19 -10.90 1.92
N LYS A 81 7.69 -11.39 0.79
CA LYS A 81 8.87 -12.27 0.74
C LYS A 81 10.10 -11.52 0.25
N CYS A 82 11.27 -11.87 0.78
CA CYS A 82 12.55 -11.41 0.21
C CYS A 82 12.88 -12.10 -1.13
N PRO A 83 13.68 -11.45 -2.00
CA PRO A 83 14.24 -10.09 -1.86
C PRO A 83 13.17 -9.02 -2.14
N VAL A 84 13.18 -7.92 -1.37
CA VAL A 84 12.27 -6.77 -1.55
C VAL A 84 13.01 -5.47 -1.29
N THR A 85 12.71 -4.44 -2.09
CA THR A 85 13.16 -3.06 -1.85
C THR A 85 12.06 -2.31 -1.11
N VAL A 86 12.37 -1.80 0.07
CA VAL A 86 11.46 -1.00 0.89
C VAL A 86 11.64 0.47 0.58
N CYS A 87 10.54 1.19 0.38
CA CYS A 87 10.50 2.61 0.01
C CYS A 87 9.60 3.38 0.99
N GLY A 88 10.09 4.52 1.48
CA GLY A 88 9.30 5.47 2.27
C GLY A 88 8.51 6.48 1.42
N ASP A 89 8.31 7.66 1.98
CA ASP A 89 7.49 8.74 1.42
C ASP A 89 7.93 9.16 0.02
N VAL A 90 6.95 9.47 -0.84
CA VAL A 90 7.19 9.97 -2.20
C VAL A 90 6.63 11.38 -2.40
N HIS A 91 5.48 11.71 -1.81
CA HIS A 91 4.86 13.05 -1.83
C HIS A 91 4.82 13.71 -3.23
N GLY A 92 4.35 12.98 -4.23
CA GLY A 92 4.23 13.50 -5.60
C GLY A 92 5.55 13.90 -6.26
N GLN A 93 6.70 13.47 -5.74
CA GLN A 93 8.03 13.67 -6.33
C GLN A 93 8.29 12.63 -7.43
N PHE A 94 7.54 12.73 -8.54
CA PHE A 94 7.55 11.74 -9.61
C PHE A 94 8.95 11.47 -10.20
N HIS A 95 9.77 12.51 -10.35
CA HIS A 95 11.13 12.35 -10.90
C HIS A 95 12.05 11.55 -9.97
N ASP A 96 11.90 11.72 -8.66
CA ASP A 96 12.66 10.97 -7.67
C ASP A 96 12.19 9.50 -7.61
N LEU A 97 10.87 9.26 -7.79
CA LEU A 97 10.34 7.90 -7.97
C LEU A 97 10.93 7.20 -9.21
N MET A 98 11.10 7.92 -10.33
CA MET A 98 11.74 7.36 -11.53
C MET A 98 13.20 7.00 -11.28
N GLU A 99 13.90 7.83 -10.51
CA GLU A 99 15.29 7.57 -10.10
C GLU A 99 15.38 6.36 -9.17
N LEU A 100 14.43 6.21 -8.23
CA LEU A 100 14.31 5.04 -7.37
C LEU A 100 14.19 3.75 -8.19
N PHE A 101 13.36 3.72 -9.23
CA PHE A 101 13.27 2.56 -10.14
C PHE A 101 14.52 2.36 -11.00
N ARG A 102 15.28 3.44 -11.29
CA ARG A 102 16.56 3.34 -12.02
C ARG A 102 17.64 2.67 -11.16
N ILE A 103 17.65 2.96 -9.85
CA ILE A 103 18.63 2.43 -8.90
C ILE A 103 18.25 1.03 -8.40
N GLY A 104 17.00 0.85 -7.96
CA GLY A 104 16.52 -0.43 -7.40
C GLY A 104 16.19 -1.49 -8.46
N GLY A 105 16.06 -1.09 -9.73
CA GLY A 105 15.67 -1.95 -10.83
C GLY A 105 14.18 -1.84 -11.17
N ARG A 106 13.81 -2.17 -12.40
CA ARG A 106 12.42 -2.01 -12.85
C ARG A 106 11.55 -3.16 -12.34
N SER A 107 10.31 -2.86 -11.98
CA SER A 107 9.27 -3.89 -11.85
C SER A 107 8.98 -4.46 -13.25
N PRO A 108 8.89 -5.79 -13.43
CA PRO A 108 8.71 -6.84 -12.41
C PRO A 108 9.98 -7.55 -11.92
N ASP A 109 11.16 -7.14 -12.34
CA ASP A 109 12.41 -7.85 -12.00
C ASP A 109 12.76 -7.70 -10.52
N THR A 110 12.50 -6.52 -9.95
CA THR A 110 12.66 -6.22 -8.51
C THR A 110 11.30 -6.17 -7.81
N ASN A 111 11.22 -6.74 -6.59
CA ASN A 111 10.03 -6.60 -5.74
C ASN A 111 10.10 -5.32 -4.92
N TYR A 112 8.96 -4.66 -4.70
CA TYR A 112 8.86 -3.38 -4.01
C TYR A 112 7.81 -3.41 -2.90
N LEU A 113 8.12 -2.73 -1.80
CA LEU A 113 7.20 -2.44 -0.70
C LEU A 113 7.26 -0.95 -0.45
N PHE A 114 6.18 -0.23 -0.77
CA PHE A 114 6.06 1.18 -0.45
C PHE A 114 5.23 1.37 0.83
N MET A 115 5.70 2.24 1.71
CA MET A 115 5.15 2.39 3.06
C MET A 115 4.03 3.43 3.18
N GLY A 116 3.79 4.26 2.17
CA GLY A 116 2.72 5.26 2.18
C GLY A 116 3.17 6.61 1.63
N ASP A 117 2.33 7.63 1.80
CA ASP A 117 2.58 9.03 1.44
C ASP A 117 3.03 9.21 -0.01
N TYR A 118 2.16 8.77 -0.92
CA TYR A 118 2.35 8.91 -2.36
C TYR A 118 1.97 10.31 -2.85
N VAL A 119 1.03 10.95 -2.16
CA VAL A 119 0.36 12.18 -2.58
C VAL A 119 0.71 13.38 -1.69
N ASP A 120 0.23 14.54 -2.11
CA ASP A 120 0.43 15.86 -1.51
C ASP A 120 1.87 16.41 -1.60
N ARG A 121 2.03 17.71 -1.31
CA ARG A 121 3.27 18.50 -1.34
C ARG A 121 3.92 18.67 -2.72
N GLY A 122 4.04 17.60 -3.51
CA GLY A 122 4.57 17.60 -4.87
C GLY A 122 3.54 18.01 -5.94
N TYR A 123 4.03 18.31 -7.14
CA TYR A 123 3.20 18.73 -8.28
C TYR A 123 2.66 17.58 -9.15
N TYR A 124 3.14 16.37 -8.90
CA TYR A 124 2.89 15.17 -9.70
C TYR A 124 2.33 14.02 -8.87
N SER A 125 1.50 14.33 -7.88
CA SER A 125 0.87 13.32 -7.02
C SER A 125 -0.04 12.41 -7.83
N VAL A 126 -0.78 12.96 -8.81
CA VAL A 126 -1.65 12.19 -9.71
C VAL A 126 -0.86 11.14 -10.48
N GLU A 127 0.24 11.52 -11.13
CA GLU A 127 1.05 10.58 -11.91
C GLU A 127 1.72 9.54 -11.00
N THR A 128 2.20 9.97 -9.83
CA THR A 128 2.84 9.12 -8.83
C THR A 128 1.90 8.02 -8.35
N VAL A 129 0.73 8.37 -7.83
CA VAL A 129 -0.23 7.39 -7.32
C VAL A 129 -0.81 6.53 -8.43
N THR A 130 -1.08 7.11 -9.61
CA THR A 130 -1.60 6.35 -10.75
C THR A 130 -0.59 5.29 -11.21
N LEU A 131 0.70 5.63 -11.26
CA LEU A 131 1.74 4.68 -11.64
C LEU A 131 1.87 3.53 -10.64
N LEU A 132 1.92 3.83 -9.34
CA LEU A 132 2.03 2.80 -8.30
C LEU A 132 0.83 1.85 -8.31
N VAL A 133 -0.39 2.39 -8.46
CA VAL A 133 -1.60 1.57 -8.59
C VAL A 133 -1.60 0.76 -9.89
N ALA A 134 -1.16 1.32 -11.02
CA ALA A 134 -1.03 0.60 -12.28
C ALA A 134 -0.05 -0.58 -12.17
N LEU A 135 1.11 -0.35 -11.54
CA LEU A 135 2.07 -1.41 -11.23
C LEU A 135 1.47 -2.45 -10.28
N LYS A 136 0.69 -2.05 -9.28
CA LYS A 136 0.00 -2.97 -8.37
C LYS A 136 -1.00 -3.86 -9.09
N VAL A 137 -1.81 -3.28 -9.97
CA VAL A 137 -2.77 -4.06 -10.76
C VAL A 137 -2.05 -5.02 -11.71
N ARG A 138 -0.96 -4.55 -12.34
CA ARG A 138 -0.22 -5.33 -13.34
C ARG A 138 0.68 -6.42 -12.75
N TYR A 139 1.26 -6.17 -11.58
CA TYR A 139 2.26 -7.01 -10.92
C TYR A 139 1.92 -7.20 -9.43
N LYS A 140 0.69 -7.64 -9.14
CA LYS A 140 0.13 -7.75 -7.79
C LYS A 140 0.99 -8.44 -6.73
N GLU A 141 1.81 -9.42 -7.14
CA GLU A 141 2.71 -10.20 -6.26
C GLU A 141 4.11 -9.58 -6.13
N ARG A 142 4.43 -8.56 -6.94
CA ARG A 142 5.76 -7.93 -7.00
C ARG A 142 5.80 -6.58 -6.30
N ILE A 143 4.67 -5.90 -6.18
CA ILE A 143 4.59 -4.59 -5.54
C ILE A 143 3.52 -4.61 -4.45
N THR A 144 3.88 -4.14 -3.27
CA THR A 144 3.00 -3.90 -2.13
C THR A 144 2.96 -2.41 -1.88
N ILE A 145 1.76 -1.85 -1.72
CA ILE A 145 1.53 -0.43 -1.43
C ILE A 145 0.73 -0.34 -0.13
N LEU A 146 1.32 0.25 0.90
CA LEU A 146 0.68 0.47 2.19
C LEU A 146 -0.02 1.83 2.23
N ARG A 147 -0.89 2.03 3.21
CA ARG A 147 -1.57 3.30 3.47
C ARG A 147 -0.70 4.21 4.32
N GLY A 148 -0.42 5.43 3.85
CA GLY A 148 0.14 6.52 4.65
C GLY A 148 -0.93 7.47 5.19
N ASN A 149 -0.52 8.45 5.98
CA ASN A 149 -1.45 9.44 6.56
C ASN A 149 -1.96 10.41 5.51
N HIS A 150 -1.19 10.65 4.44
CA HIS A 150 -1.61 11.46 3.31
C HIS A 150 -2.63 10.76 2.40
N GLU A 151 -2.83 9.44 2.51
CA GLU A 151 -3.91 8.71 1.83
C GLU A 151 -5.27 8.83 2.58
N SER A 152 -5.62 10.08 2.93
CA SER A 152 -6.83 10.50 3.64
C SER A 152 -7.55 11.64 2.91
N ARG A 153 -8.89 11.63 2.95
CA ARG A 153 -9.73 12.72 2.41
C ARG A 153 -9.45 14.05 3.09
N GLN A 154 -9.22 14.05 4.40
CA GLN A 154 -9.00 15.28 5.17
C GLN A 154 -7.66 15.93 4.84
N ILE A 155 -6.59 15.12 4.76
CA ILE A 155 -5.24 15.61 4.47
C ILE A 155 -5.15 16.08 3.02
N THR A 156 -5.62 15.27 2.06
CA THR A 156 -5.54 15.61 0.63
C THR A 156 -6.31 16.86 0.22
N GLN A 157 -7.34 17.25 0.99
CA GLN A 157 -8.08 18.51 0.79
C GLN A 157 -7.27 19.75 1.16
N VAL A 158 -6.32 19.63 2.09
CA VAL A 158 -5.55 20.76 2.61
C VAL A 158 -4.15 20.82 2.01
N TYR A 159 -3.55 19.67 1.71
CA TYR A 159 -2.13 19.57 1.35
C TYR A 159 -1.84 19.43 -0.16
N GLY A 160 -2.88 19.53 -0.99
CA GLY A 160 -2.75 19.89 -2.41
C GLY A 160 -3.23 18.84 -3.41
N PHE A 161 -3.40 17.57 -3.03
CA PHE A 161 -3.84 16.54 -3.98
C PHE A 161 -5.24 16.78 -4.54
N TYR A 162 -6.17 17.32 -3.73
CA TYR A 162 -7.50 17.73 -4.19
C TYR A 162 -7.41 18.80 -5.30
N ASP A 163 -6.63 19.85 -5.06
CA ASP A 163 -6.45 20.95 -6.00
C ASP A 163 -5.71 20.49 -7.27
N GLU A 164 -4.75 19.57 -7.13
CA GLU A 164 -4.06 18.96 -8.26
C GLU A 164 -5.03 18.20 -9.17
N CYS A 165 -5.90 17.36 -8.59
CA CYS A 165 -6.93 16.64 -9.33
C CYS A 165 -7.90 17.61 -10.04
N LEU A 166 -8.38 18.63 -9.32
CA LEU A 166 -9.31 19.61 -9.87
C LEU A 166 -8.69 20.37 -11.05
N ARG A 167 -7.42 20.77 -10.94
CA ARG A 167 -6.68 21.45 -12.00
C ARG A 167 -6.44 20.56 -13.23
N LYS A 168 -6.12 19.29 -13.02
CA LYS A 168 -5.77 18.33 -14.09
C LYS A 168 -6.98 17.75 -14.82
N TYR A 169 -8.12 17.63 -14.15
CA TYR A 169 -9.33 16.97 -14.69
C TYR A 169 -10.55 17.89 -14.80
N GLY A 170 -10.50 19.10 -14.22
CA GLY A 170 -11.59 20.07 -14.23
C GLY A 170 -12.74 19.72 -13.28
N ASN A 171 -12.66 18.62 -12.53
CA ASN A 171 -13.66 18.18 -11.55
C ASN A 171 -13.01 17.32 -10.45
N ALA A 172 -13.78 16.96 -9.42
CA ALA A 172 -13.28 16.22 -8.24
C ALA A 172 -13.46 14.69 -8.33
N ASN A 173 -13.88 14.13 -9.47
CA ASN A 173 -14.15 12.69 -9.60
C ASN A 173 -12.89 11.85 -9.41
N VAL A 174 -11.78 12.26 -10.01
CA VAL A 174 -10.50 11.54 -9.87
C VAL A 174 -10.03 11.51 -8.43
N TRP A 175 -10.11 12.65 -7.72
CA TRP A 175 -9.81 12.70 -6.30
C TRP A 175 -10.68 11.71 -5.52
N LYS A 176 -12.00 11.70 -5.77
CA LYS A 176 -12.92 10.75 -5.13
C LYS A 176 -12.56 9.29 -5.41
N PHE A 177 -12.22 8.94 -6.66
CA PHE A 177 -11.84 7.57 -7.02
C PHE A 177 -10.59 7.11 -6.26
N PHE A 178 -9.59 7.98 -6.11
CA PHE A 178 -8.39 7.66 -5.33
C PHE A 178 -8.67 7.60 -3.83
N THR A 179 -9.39 8.56 -3.24
CA THR A 179 -9.70 8.49 -1.81
C THR A 179 -10.55 7.28 -1.45
N ASP A 180 -11.45 6.85 -2.34
CA ASP A 180 -12.21 5.60 -2.13
C ASP A 180 -11.34 4.35 -2.30
N LEU A 181 -10.26 4.42 -3.08
CA LEU A 181 -9.27 3.35 -3.22
C LEU A 181 -8.36 3.29 -1.98
N PHE A 182 -8.00 4.43 -1.40
CA PHE A 182 -7.11 4.52 -0.23
C PHE A 182 -7.63 3.76 0.98
N ASP A 183 -8.95 3.67 1.15
CA ASP A 183 -9.57 2.87 2.21
C ASP A 183 -9.26 1.37 2.10
N TYR A 184 -8.87 0.88 0.92
CA TYR A 184 -8.55 -0.53 0.69
C TYR A 184 -7.08 -0.86 0.92
N LEU A 185 -6.20 0.15 1.02
CA LEU A 185 -4.76 -0.05 1.17
C LEU A 185 -4.47 -0.77 2.50
N PRO A 186 -3.64 -1.84 2.47
CA PRO A 186 -3.15 -2.47 3.68
C PRO A 186 -2.47 -1.47 4.62
N LEU A 187 -2.62 -1.68 5.93
CA LEU A 187 -2.05 -0.79 6.94
C LEU A 187 -0.57 -1.09 7.19
N THR A 188 -0.19 -2.37 7.08
CA THR A 188 1.12 -2.86 7.47
C THR A 188 1.58 -3.98 6.56
N ALA A 189 2.89 -4.24 6.56
CA ALA A 189 3.47 -5.43 5.96
C ALA A 189 4.41 -6.15 6.94
N LEU A 190 4.55 -7.45 6.73
CA LEU A 190 5.49 -8.29 7.45
C LEU A 190 6.39 -9.01 6.44
N VAL A 191 7.65 -8.59 6.36
CA VAL A 191 8.65 -9.14 5.45
C VAL A 191 9.33 -10.34 6.11
N ASP A 192 9.28 -11.50 5.45
CA ASP A 192 9.90 -12.78 5.88
C ASP A 192 9.60 -13.17 7.34
N SER A 193 8.44 -12.75 7.86
CA SER A 193 8.03 -12.95 9.25
C SER A 193 9.03 -12.41 10.28
N GLN A 194 9.83 -11.40 9.92
CA GLN A 194 10.89 -10.84 10.76
C GLN A 194 10.86 -9.31 10.81
N ILE A 195 10.60 -8.65 9.68
CA ILE A 195 10.64 -7.19 9.59
C ILE A 195 9.21 -6.67 9.45
N PHE A 196 8.79 -5.88 10.43
CA PHE A 196 7.47 -5.25 10.44
C PHE A 196 7.56 -3.83 9.89
N CYS A 197 6.80 -3.56 8.82
CA CYS A 197 6.80 -2.28 8.11
C CYS A 197 5.43 -1.61 8.23
N LEU A 198 5.44 -0.33 8.57
CA LEU A 198 4.29 0.56 8.64
C LEU A 198 4.72 1.99 8.30
N HIS A 199 3.74 2.83 7.98
CA HIS A 199 3.99 4.23 7.63
C HIS A 199 4.49 5.06 8.84
N GLY A 200 3.67 5.16 9.89
CA GLY A 200 4.02 5.89 11.11
C GLY A 200 4.61 4.97 12.18
N GLY A 201 4.03 5.00 13.39
CA GLY A 201 4.60 4.36 14.59
C GLY A 201 3.74 3.27 15.24
N LEU A 202 4.31 2.61 16.24
CA LEU A 202 3.61 1.59 17.04
C LEU A 202 2.59 2.26 17.97
N SER A 203 1.32 1.84 17.89
CA SER A 203 0.31 2.25 18.87
C SER A 203 0.49 1.53 20.21
N PRO A 204 0.45 2.22 21.36
CA PRO A 204 0.42 1.60 22.68
C PRO A 204 -0.80 0.69 22.91
N SER A 205 -1.83 0.77 22.06
CA SER A 205 -3.04 -0.06 22.13
C SER A 205 -2.91 -1.40 21.40
N ILE A 206 -1.82 -1.60 20.64
CA ILE A 206 -1.62 -2.76 19.77
C ILE A 206 -0.44 -3.57 20.28
N ASP A 207 -0.75 -4.63 21.03
CA ASP A 207 0.25 -5.55 21.58
C ASP A 207 0.63 -6.70 20.61
N THR A 208 -0.22 -6.99 19.62
CA THR A 208 -0.04 -8.16 18.73
C THR A 208 -0.43 -7.86 17.29
N LEU A 209 0.20 -8.58 16.34
CA LEU A 209 -0.18 -8.52 14.92
C LEU A 209 -1.64 -8.93 14.67
N ASP A 210 -2.20 -9.78 15.53
CA ASP A 210 -3.60 -10.21 15.42
C ASP A 210 -4.58 -9.08 15.70
N HIS A 211 -4.23 -8.12 16.56
CA HIS A 211 -5.05 -6.92 16.75
C HIS A 211 -5.12 -6.10 15.46
N ILE A 212 -3.99 -5.96 14.74
CA ILE A 212 -3.94 -5.22 13.46
C ILE A 212 -4.77 -5.95 12.40
N ARG A 213 -4.67 -7.28 12.33
CA ARG A 213 -5.47 -8.11 11.40
C ARG A 213 -6.98 -7.97 11.63
N ALA A 214 -7.40 -7.66 12.84
CA ALA A 214 -8.81 -7.51 13.21
C ALA A 214 -9.37 -6.09 13.00
N LEU A 215 -8.53 -5.10 12.68
CA LEU A 215 -9.00 -3.73 12.41
C LEU A 215 -9.90 -3.68 11.16
N ASP A 216 -10.98 -2.91 11.22
CA ASP A 216 -11.71 -2.56 10.02
C ASP A 216 -10.97 -1.43 9.31
N ARG A 217 -10.28 -1.73 8.20
CA ARG A 217 -9.53 -0.72 7.46
C ARG A 217 -10.37 0.03 6.43
N LEU A 218 -11.54 -0.47 6.05
CA LEU A 218 -12.38 0.05 4.96
C LEU A 218 -13.17 1.31 5.38
N GLN A 219 -12.45 2.26 5.96
CA GLN A 219 -12.97 3.52 6.45
C GLN A 219 -11.92 4.62 6.30
N GLU A 220 -12.38 5.86 6.39
CA GLU A 220 -11.51 7.03 6.45
C GLU A 220 -10.59 6.94 7.68
N VAL A 221 -9.35 7.41 7.56
CA VAL A 221 -8.43 7.51 8.70
C VAL A 221 -9.06 8.39 9.77
N SER A 222 -9.30 7.82 10.96
CA SER A 222 -9.83 8.55 12.11
C SER A 222 -8.71 9.35 12.79
N LEU A 223 -8.94 10.63 13.07
CA LEU A 223 -8.03 11.47 13.86
C LEU A 223 -8.10 11.20 15.38
N TYR A 224 -9.11 10.47 15.87
CA TYR A 224 -9.46 10.43 17.30
C TYR A 224 -9.45 9.05 17.96
N GLU A 225 -9.33 7.96 17.21
CA GLU A 225 -9.27 6.60 17.75
C GLU A 225 -8.19 5.77 17.05
N ASN A 226 -7.32 5.11 17.85
CA ASN A 226 -6.36 3.99 17.60
C ASN A 226 -5.47 3.99 16.34
N PHE A 227 -5.83 4.76 15.31
CA PHE A 227 -5.13 4.99 14.06
C PHE A 227 -4.24 6.23 14.16
N THR A 228 -4.50 7.15 15.09
CA THR A 228 -3.70 8.36 15.25
C THR A 228 -2.24 8.02 15.56
N ASP A 229 -1.95 6.99 16.37
CA ASP A 229 -0.56 6.56 16.63
C ASP A 229 0.13 5.94 15.39
N TYR A 230 -0.64 5.42 14.43
CA TYR A 230 -0.14 4.86 13.17
C TYR A 230 0.27 5.93 12.16
N TYR A 231 -0.16 7.18 12.39
CA TYR A 231 -0.12 8.28 11.43
C TYR A 231 0.33 9.61 12.08
N ASP A 232 0.69 9.62 13.36
CA ASP A 232 1.18 10.81 14.08
C ASP A 232 2.63 11.10 13.66
N THR A 233 2.78 12.02 12.72
CA THR A 233 4.02 12.39 12.03
C THR A 233 4.79 13.54 12.69
N ASP A 234 4.44 13.99 13.90
CA ASP A 234 5.21 15.05 14.56
C ASP A 234 6.59 14.57 15.06
N ASN A 235 6.86 13.25 15.02
CA ASN A 235 8.20 12.66 15.06
C ASN A 235 8.46 11.86 13.77
N ARG A 236 9.39 12.36 12.95
CA ARG A 236 9.82 11.80 11.66
C ARG A 236 10.51 10.45 11.76
N GLU A 237 9.80 9.37 12.08
CA GLU A 237 10.39 8.03 12.05
C GLU A 237 9.49 7.06 11.30
N LEU A 238 9.82 6.83 10.02
CA LEU A 238 9.48 5.59 9.32
C LEU A 238 9.88 4.43 10.24
N SER A 239 8.91 3.70 10.77
CA SER A 239 9.23 2.61 11.70
C SER A 239 9.31 1.28 10.95
N VAL A 240 10.54 0.84 10.72
CA VAL A 240 10.85 -0.54 10.34
C VAL A 240 11.35 -1.22 11.61
N VAL A 241 10.55 -2.15 12.13
CA VAL A 241 10.81 -2.80 13.42
C VAL A 241 11.18 -4.25 13.17
N ASN A 242 12.39 -4.65 13.55
CA ASN A 242 12.72 -6.07 13.62
C ASN A 242 11.97 -6.69 14.80
N LEU A 243 11.36 -7.86 14.61
CA LEU A 243 10.60 -8.56 15.64
C LEU A 243 11.45 -8.95 16.87
N ASP A 244 12.78 -8.90 16.75
CA ASP A 244 13.72 -9.06 17.86
C ASP A 244 13.94 -7.79 18.72
N GLY A 245 13.28 -6.67 18.38
CA GLY A 245 13.28 -5.43 19.16
C GLY A 245 14.32 -4.39 18.76
N ASP A 246 15.14 -4.67 17.74
CA ASP A 246 16.08 -3.70 17.17
C ASP A 246 15.42 -2.97 15.99
N VAL A 247 15.27 -1.65 16.12
CA VAL A 247 14.80 -0.77 15.05
C VAL A 247 16.01 -0.49 14.14
N GLU A 248 16.08 -1.14 12.98
CA GLU A 248 17.01 -0.75 11.91
C GLU A 248 16.23 0.02 10.85
N ILE A 249 16.42 1.35 10.88
CA ILE A 249 15.88 2.30 9.91
C ILE A 249 16.69 2.18 8.62
N ALA A 250 16.02 1.97 7.48
CA ALA A 250 16.60 2.19 6.17
C ALA A 250 15.97 3.45 5.54
N ILE A 251 16.73 4.55 5.65
CA ILE A 251 16.78 5.84 4.93
C ILE A 251 15.45 6.45 4.45
#